data_AF-A0A171AEZ4-F1
#
_entry.id   AF-A0A171AEZ4-F1
#
_cell.length_a   1.000
_cell.length_b   1.000
_cell.length_c   1.000
_cell.angle_alpha   90.00
_cell.angle_beta   90.00
_cell.angle_gamma   90.00
#
_symmetry.space_group_name_H-M   'P 1'
#
loop_
_entity.id
_entity.type
_entity.pdbx_description
1 polymer ?
#
loop_
_entity_poly.entity_id
_entity_poly.type
_entity_poly.pdbx_seq_one_letter_code
_entity_poly.pdbx_strand_id
1 'polypeptide(L)'
;NYWRHYLSWFNGYISGIISYLRFINITIEIRNVCVFLAPFFSSLTTIITYLLTKELKDAGAGLVAAAMIAIVPGYISRSVAGSYDNEATAIFCMLLTYYMWIKSVKTGSILWATMAAVAYFYMVSS
;
A
#
# COMPACT_ATOMS: atom_id res chain seq x y z
N ASN A 1 4.34 17.92 18.40
CA ASN A 1 4.37 18.72 17.15
C ASN A 1 4.74 17.95 15.88
N TYR A 2 5.40 16.78 15.94
CA TYR A 2 5.61 15.93 14.75
C TYR A 2 4.37 15.12 14.30
N TRP A 3 3.60 14.59 15.25
CA TRP A 3 2.39 13.81 15.00
C TRP A 3 1.28 14.56 14.23
N ARG A 4 1.20 15.89 14.35
CA ARG A 4 0.15 16.69 13.70
C ARG A 4 0.36 16.86 12.19
N HIS A 5 1.62 16.83 11.73
CA HIS A 5 1.95 16.88 10.30
C HIS A 5 1.76 15.52 9.62
N TYR A 6 2.16 14.41 10.25
CA TYR A 6 1.87 13.05 9.75
C TYR A 6 0.36 12.78 9.69
N LEU A 7 -0.39 13.15 10.74
CA LEU A 7 -1.85 13.06 10.71
C LEU A 7 -2.49 13.94 9.63
N SER A 8 -1.89 15.08 9.26
CA SER A 8 -2.46 15.98 8.25
C SER A 8 -2.36 15.43 6.83
N TRP A 9 -1.26 14.75 6.49
CA TRP A 9 -1.09 14.07 5.21
C TRP A 9 -2.00 12.85 5.09
N PHE A 10 -2.08 12.05 6.14
CA PHE A 10 -3.01 10.91 6.21
C PHE A 10 -4.48 11.36 6.14
N ASN A 11 -4.83 12.45 6.84
CA ASN A 11 -6.15 13.08 6.70
C ASN A 11 -6.39 13.62 5.29
N GLY A 12 -5.37 14.11 4.59
CA GLY A 12 -5.47 14.51 3.18
C GLY A 12 -5.87 13.34 2.28
N TYR A 13 -5.23 12.18 2.43
CA TYR A 13 -5.58 10.96 1.70
C TYR A 13 -7.02 10.51 1.97
N ILE A 14 -7.44 10.52 3.23
CA ILE A 14 -8.80 10.11 3.61
C ILE A 14 -9.85 11.12 3.18
N SER A 15 -9.54 12.41 3.23
CA SER A 15 -10.41 13.46 2.71
C SER A 15 -10.58 13.34 1.19
N GLY A 16 -9.52 12.93 0.47
CA GLY A 16 -9.61 12.57 -0.95
C GLY A 16 -10.54 11.39 -1.21
N ILE A 17 -10.39 10.30 -0.45
CA ILE A 17 -11.26 9.12 -0.54
C ILE A 17 -12.72 9.49 -0.25
N ILE A 18 -12.97 10.30 0.78
CA ILE A 18 -14.32 10.73 1.16
C ILE A 18 -14.92 11.67 0.12
N SER A 19 -14.14 12.58 -0.46
CA SER A 19 -14.60 13.45 -1.53
C SER A 19 -15.00 12.64 -2.76
N TYR A 20 -14.23 11.61 -3.08
CA TYR A 20 -14.55 10.66 -4.15
C TYR A 20 -15.81 9.81 -3.85
N LEU A 21 -15.95 9.30 -2.62
CA LEU A 21 -17.14 8.54 -2.21
C LEU A 21 -18.40 9.40 -2.16
N ARG A 22 -18.27 10.67 -1.76
CA ARG A 22 -19.35 11.66 -1.82
C ARG A 22 -19.74 12.00 -3.25
N PHE A 23 -18.78 12.03 -4.18
CA PHE A 23 -19.07 12.18 -5.61
C PHE A 23 -19.91 11.00 -6.17
N ILE A 24 -19.73 9.80 -5.61
CA ILE A 24 -20.51 8.58 -5.97
C ILE A 24 -21.80 8.46 -5.11
N ASN A 25 -22.19 9.52 -4.39
CA ASN A 25 -23.40 9.55 -3.57
C ASN A 25 -23.44 8.54 -2.39
N ILE A 26 -22.26 8.11 -1.93
CA ILE A 26 -22.11 7.21 -0.78
C ILE A 26 -21.62 8.04 0.42
N THR A 27 -22.51 8.35 1.35
CA THR A 27 -22.18 9.10 2.57
C THR A 27 -21.76 8.16 3.70
N ILE A 28 -20.47 7.84 3.77
CA ILE A 28 -19.88 7.04 4.85
C ILE A 28 -19.24 7.97 5.89
N GLU A 29 -19.41 7.65 7.18
CA GLU A 29 -18.70 8.34 8.27
C GLU A 29 -17.19 8.15 8.16
N ILE A 30 -16.43 9.19 8.50
CA ILE A 30 -14.96 9.14 8.44
C ILE A 30 -14.39 7.97 9.25
N ARG A 31 -15.01 7.64 10.39
CA ARG A 31 -14.62 6.53 11.26
C ARG A 31 -14.64 5.17 10.55
N ASN A 32 -15.62 4.93 9.68
CA ASN A 32 -15.73 3.68 8.94
C ASN A 32 -14.62 3.59 7.89
N VAL A 33 -14.35 4.68 7.16
CA VAL A 33 -13.22 4.75 6.21
C VAL A 33 -11.91 4.48 6.93
N CYS A 34 -11.73 5.06 8.11
CA CYS A 34 -10.53 4.90 8.92
C CYS A 34 -10.29 3.46 9.39
N VAL A 35 -11.34 2.74 9.76
CA VAL A 35 -11.25 1.35 10.25
C VAL A 35 -10.92 0.38 9.11
N PHE A 36 -11.46 0.60 7.91
CA PHE A 36 -11.27 -0.29 6.76
C PHE A 36 -10.02 0.01 5.93
N LEU A 37 -9.35 1.14 6.16
CA LEU A 37 -8.18 1.55 5.38
C LEU A 37 -6.99 0.60 5.56
N ALA A 38 -6.67 0.19 6.79
CA ALA A 38 -5.55 -0.74 7.05
C ALA A 38 -5.76 -2.13 6.41
N PRO A 39 -6.95 -2.79 6.53
CA PRO A 39 -7.24 -4.02 5.80
C PRO A 39 -7.20 -3.87 4.28
N PHE A 40 -7.66 -2.73 3.75
CA PHE A 40 -7.61 -2.45 2.32
C PHE A 40 -6.17 -2.44 1.78
N PHE A 41 -5.28 -1.68 2.42
CA PHE A 41 -3.86 -1.68 2.04
C PHE A 41 -3.20 -3.05 2.25
N SER A 42 -3.58 -3.78 3.30
CA SER A 42 -3.10 -5.16 3.53
C SER A 42 -3.43 -6.09 2.37
N SER A 43 -4.66 -6.05 1.85
CA SER A 43 -5.03 -6.84 0.68
C SER A 43 -4.23 -6.45 -0.58
N LEU A 44 -3.98 -5.16 -0.80
CA LEU A 44 -3.16 -4.70 -1.92
C LEU A 44 -1.70 -5.19 -1.79
N THR A 45 -1.15 -5.22 -0.58
CA THR A 45 0.20 -5.77 -0.30
C THR A 45 0.32 -7.23 -0.74
N THR A 46 -0.72 -8.05 -0.55
CA THR A 46 -0.69 -9.46 -1.02
C THR A 46 -0.58 -9.55 -2.55
N ILE A 47 -1.27 -8.67 -3.28
CA ILE A 47 -1.24 -8.60 -4.75
C ILE A 47 0.13 -8.13 -5.24
N ILE A 48 0.71 -7.11 -4.61
CA ILE A 48 2.05 -6.63 -4.98
C ILE A 48 3.12 -7.68 -4.69
N THR A 49 3.00 -8.40 -3.57
CA THR A 49 3.90 -9.51 -3.23
C THR A 49 3.85 -10.60 -4.30
N TYR A 50 2.65 -10.97 -4.74
CA TYR A 50 2.48 -11.90 -5.86
C TYR A 50 3.22 -11.43 -7.11
N LEU A 51 3.02 -10.18 -7.52
CA LEU A 51 3.64 -9.61 -8.72
C LEU A 51 5.16 -9.56 -8.59
N LEU A 52 5.67 -9.14 -7.43
CA LEU A 52 7.11 -9.06 -7.15
C LEU A 52 7.77 -10.44 -7.23
N THR A 53 7.20 -11.45 -6.57
CA THR A 53 7.77 -12.80 -6.58
C THR A 53 7.62 -13.46 -7.94
N LYS A 54 6.54 -13.19 -8.68
CA LYS A 54 6.36 -13.64 -10.07
C LYS A 54 7.47 -13.10 -10.98
N GLU A 55 7.88 -11.85 -10.79
CA GLU A 55 9.01 -11.28 -11.55
C GLU A 55 10.34 -11.95 -11.23
N LEU A 56 10.51 -12.57 -10.06
CA LEU A 56 11.79 -13.18 -9.66
C LEU A 56 11.95 -14.61 -10.15
N LYS A 57 10.88 -15.40 -10.17
CA LYS A 57 10.94 -16.82 -10.51
C LYS A 57 9.76 -17.24 -11.39
N ASP A 58 8.68 -17.72 -10.76
CA ASP A 58 7.52 -18.28 -11.42
C ASP A 58 6.23 -17.84 -10.71
N ALA A 59 5.11 -17.93 -11.43
CA ALA A 59 3.79 -17.63 -10.87
C ALA A 59 3.43 -18.50 -9.65
N GLY A 60 3.88 -19.77 -9.63
CA GLY A 60 3.66 -20.67 -8.49
C GLY A 60 4.35 -20.19 -7.21
N ALA A 61 5.59 -19.70 -7.32
CA ALA A 61 6.30 -19.09 -6.19
C ALA A 61 5.59 -17.82 -5.71
N GLY A 62 5.04 -17.03 -6.64
CA GLY A 62 4.25 -15.84 -6.31
C GLY A 62 2.98 -16.13 -5.52
N LEU A 63 2.24 -17.19 -5.88
CA LEU A 63 1.03 -17.58 -5.14
C LEU A 63 1.37 -18.02 -3.71
N VAL A 64 2.44 -18.78 -3.53
CA VAL A 64 2.89 -19.20 -2.19
C VAL A 64 3.34 -17.99 -1.36
N ALA A 65 4.09 -17.06 -1.95
CA ALA A 65 4.51 -15.85 -1.24
C ALA A 65 3.30 -14.97 -0.83
N ALA A 66 2.33 -14.81 -1.73
CA ALA A 66 1.11 -14.06 -1.44
C ALA A 66 0.24 -14.73 -0.35
N ALA A 67 0.13 -16.06 -0.36
CA ALA A 67 -0.57 -16.79 0.68
C ALA A 67 0.12 -16.64 2.05
N MET A 68 1.46 -16.69 2.08
CA MET A 68 2.24 -16.55 3.31
C MET A 68 2.12 -15.14 3.91
N ILE A 69 2.23 -14.08 3.11
CA ILE A 69 2.12 -12.71 3.62
C ILE A 69 0.70 -12.36 4.07
N ALA A 70 -0.33 -13.01 3.50
CA ALA A 70 -1.71 -12.81 3.91
C ALA A 70 -1.99 -13.29 5.35
N ILE A 71 -1.30 -14.35 5.79
CA ILE A 71 -1.52 -14.96 7.11
C ILE A 71 -0.42 -14.64 8.13
N VAL A 72 0.62 -13.88 7.75
CA VAL A 72 1.77 -13.66 8.62
C VAL A 72 1.35 -12.79 9.83
N PRO A 73 1.47 -13.31 11.07
CA PRO A 73 0.95 -12.62 12.25
C PRO A 73 1.65 -11.28 12.50
N GLY A 74 2.91 -11.15 12.09
CA GLY A 74 3.67 -9.90 12.21
C GLY A 74 3.21 -8.76 11.30
N TYR A 75 2.55 -9.08 10.18
CA TYR A 75 1.91 -8.05 9.34
C TYR A 75 0.50 -7.75 9.84
N ILE A 76 -0.25 -8.81 10.20
CA ILE A 76 -1.62 -8.69 10.73
C ILE A 76 -1.65 -7.78 11.97
N SER A 77 -0.70 -7.90 12.90
CA SER A 77 -0.67 -7.09 14.13
C SER A 77 -0.55 -5.59 13.86
N ARG A 78 0.03 -5.20 12.72
CA ARG A 78 0.21 -3.79 12.31
C ARG A 78 -0.89 -3.27 11.41
N SER A 79 -1.69 -4.16 10.80
CA SER A 79 -2.74 -3.83 9.85
C SER A 79 -4.14 -4.27 10.29
N VAL A 80 -4.39 -4.36 11.61
CA VAL A 80 -5.70 -4.72 12.16
C VAL A 80 -6.74 -3.63 11.86
N ALA A 81 -7.99 -4.03 11.60
CA ALA A 81 -9.09 -3.08 11.44
C ALA A 81 -9.22 -2.18 12.69
N GLY A 82 -9.20 -0.87 12.48
CA GLY A 82 -9.20 0.13 13.56
C GLY A 82 -7.81 0.49 14.09
N SER A 83 -6.74 -0.20 13.67
CA SER A 83 -5.38 0.28 13.84
C SER A 83 -5.12 1.39 12.84
N TYR A 84 -5.09 2.63 13.34
CA TYR A 84 -4.88 3.81 12.53
C TYR A 84 -3.39 4.16 12.47
N ASP A 85 -2.59 3.17 12.07
CA ASP A 85 -1.14 3.24 12.02
C ASP A 85 -0.65 3.40 10.58
N ASN A 86 0.43 4.17 10.38
CA ASN A 86 1.01 4.38 9.05
C ASN A 86 1.87 3.20 8.59
N GLU A 87 2.17 2.26 9.49
CA GLU A 87 2.94 1.04 9.20
C GLU A 87 2.35 0.20 8.06
N ALA A 88 1.02 0.00 8.03
CA ALA A 88 0.36 -0.82 7.01
C ALA A 88 0.49 -0.22 5.60
N THR A 89 0.40 1.11 5.50
CA THR A 89 0.55 1.84 4.24
C THR A 89 2.01 1.87 3.81
N ALA A 90 2.94 2.14 4.74
CA ALA A 90 4.38 2.17 4.46
C ALA A 90 4.90 0.83 3.90
N ILE A 91 4.44 -0.31 4.46
CA ILE A 91 4.82 -1.64 3.97
C ILE A 91 4.34 -1.85 2.52
N PHE A 92 3.11 -1.42 2.19
CA PHE A 92 2.61 -1.46 0.82
C PHE A 92 3.49 -0.62 -0.13
N CYS A 93 3.78 0.63 0.24
CA CYS A 93 4.63 1.54 -0.55
C CYS A 93 6.01 0.95 -0.82
N MET A 94 6.61 0.34 0.21
CA MET A 94 7.93 -0.28 0.13
C MET A 94 7.94 -1.43 -0.89
N LEU A 95 6.98 -2.35 -0.81
CA LEU A 95 6.90 -3.47 -1.76
C LEU A 95 6.59 -3.00 -3.18
N LEU A 96 5.75 -1.97 -3.34
CA LEU A 96 5.45 -1.38 -4.64
C LEU A 96 6.72 -0.79 -5.28
N THR A 97 7.52 -0.07 -4.48
CA THR A 97 8.79 0.51 -4.91
C THR A 97 9.76 -0.59 -5.35
N TYR A 98 9.88 -1.67 -4.58
CA TYR A 98 10.72 -2.81 -4.97
C TYR A 98 10.23 -3.49 -6.25
N TYR A 99 8.92 -3.67 -6.43
CA TYR A 99 8.37 -4.24 -7.65
C TYR A 99 8.73 -3.38 -8.87
N MET A 100 8.46 -2.08 -8.81
CA MET A 100 8.74 -1.15 -9.90
C MET A 100 10.25 -1.04 -10.17
N TRP A 101 11.08 -1.06 -9.13
CA TRP A 101 12.53 -1.06 -9.25
C TRP A 101 13.05 -2.30 -9.98
N ILE A 102 12.67 -3.51 -9.53
CA ILE A 102 13.08 -4.77 -10.16
C ILE A 102 12.63 -4.80 -11.63
N LYS A 103 11.40 -4.38 -11.89
CA LYS A 103 10.86 -4.30 -13.25
C LYS A 103 11.61 -3.29 -14.12
N SER A 104 11.99 -2.15 -13.55
CA SER A 104 12.80 -1.13 -14.21
C SER A 104 14.18 -1.66 -14.59
N VAL A 105 14.85 -2.37 -13.67
CA VAL A 105 16.17 -2.97 -13.92
C VAL A 105 16.10 -4.04 -15.00
N LYS A 106 15.06 -4.88 -15.00
CA LYS A 106 14.88 -5.92 -16.02
C LYS A 106 14.52 -5.39 -17.41
N THR A 107 13.67 -4.36 -17.47
CA THR A 107 13.17 -3.81 -18.74
C THR A 107 14.12 -2.76 -19.33
N GLY A 108 14.88 -2.05 -18.49
CA GLY A 108 15.76 -0.96 -18.92
C GLY A 108 15.02 0.29 -19.43
N SER A 109 13.75 0.48 -19.08
CA SER A 109 12.95 1.62 -19.56
C SER A 109 12.86 2.75 -18.54
N ILE A 110 13.02 3.98 -19.03
CA ILE A 110 12.90 5.22 -18.25
C ILE A 110 11.50 5.36 -17.63
N LEU A 111 10.45 4.85 -18.29
CA LEU A 111 9.09 4.91 -17.76
C LEU A 111 8.94 4.10 -16.45
N TRP A 112 9.58 2.94 -16.35
CA TRP A 112 9.56 2.14 -15.12
C TRP A 112 10.42 2.77 -14.03
N ALA A 113 11.50 3.45 -14.39
CA ALA A 113 12.33 4.19 -13.46
C ALA A 113 11.61 5.42 -12.89
N THR A 114 10.89 6.17 -13.71
CA THR A 114 10.09 7.32 -13.23
C THR A 114 8.94 6.87 -12.34
N MET A 115 8.24 5.79 -12.70
CA MET A 115 7.23 5.19 -11.83
C MET A 115 7.83 4.73 -10.49
N ALA A 116 9.02 4.12 -10.48
CA ALA A 116 9.72 3.75 -9.25
C ALA A 116 10.08 4.97 -8.39
N ALA A 117 10.52 6.07 -9.01
CA ALA A 117 10.81 7.32 -8.30
C ALA A 117 9.55 7.94 -7.66
N VAL A 118 8.41 7.89 -8.36
CA VAL A 118 7.11 8.34 -7.82
C VAL A 118 6.65 7.45 -6.67
N ALA A 119 6.79 6.12 -6.80
CA ALA A 119 6.48 5.19 -5.72
C ALA A 119 7.38 5.41 -4.48
N TYR A 120 8.67 5.69 -4.69
CA TYR A 120 9.59 6.03 -3.61
C TYR A 120 9.22 7.36 -2.94
N PHE A 121 8.83 8.38 -3.71
CA PHE A 121 8.34 9.63 -3.16
C PHE A 121 7.08 9.42 -2.30
N TYR A 122 6.16 8.58 -2.77
CA TYR A 122 4.99 8.17 -1.98
C TYR A 122 5.39 7.49 -0.66
N MET A 123 6.37 6.58 -0.69
CA MET A 123 6.91 5.93 0.52
C MET A 123 7.53 6.90 1.52
N VAL A 124 8.23 7.94 1.05
CA VAL A 124 8.82 8.98 1.93
C VAL A 124 7.74 9.89 2.53
N SER A 125 6.63 10.09 1.82
CA SER A 125 5.51 10.94 2.25
C SER A 125 4.48 10.25 3.17
N SER A 126 4.50 8.92 3.24
CA SER A 126 3.60 8.07 4.05
C SER A 126 4.17 7.79 5.45
#